data_AF-A0A2X5NU51-F1
#
_entry.id   AF-A0A2X5NU51-F1
#
_cell.length_a   1.000
_cell.length_b   1.000
_cell.length_c   1.000
_cell.angle_alpha   90.00
_cell.angle_beta   90.00
_cell.angle_gamma   90.00
#
_symmetry.space_group_name_H-M   'P 1'
#
loop_
_entity.id
_entity.type
_entity.pdbx_description
1 polymer ?
#
loop_
_entity_poly.entity_id
_entity_poly.type
_entity_poly.pdbx_seq_one_letter_code
_entity_poly.pdbx_strand_id
1 'polypeptide(L)'
;MVNIDSASGSDWQAYDRVLIAASIRYGHYAPEVNRFIADHLPLLQSRASGFISVNLTARKADKNTPETNVYTRKFLEQSPWTPDRCLVAAGALRYPRYGWLDKQMIRLIMKMTGGETDTSKEYEYTDWQQVAEFAREFVQITDKSLYK
;
A
#
# COMPACT_ATOMS: atom_id res chain seq x y z
N MET A 1 -11.24 8.57 -4.86
CA MET A 1 -10.75 7.45 -4.03
C MET A 1 -11.96 6.73 -3.49
N VAL A 2 -12.05 5.42 -3.68
CA VAL A 2 -13.18 4.59 -3.24
C VAL A 2 -12.63 3.50 -2.34
N ASN A 3 -13.37 3.14 -1.29
CA ASN A 3 -13.02 1.96 -0.50
C ASN A 3 -13.12 0.72 -1.40
N ILE A 4 -12.18 -0.21 -1.27
CA ILE A 4 -12.11 -1.41 -2.11
C ILE A 4 -13.39 -2.26 -2.05
N ASP A 5 -14.08 -2.30 -0.91
CA ASP A 5 -15.35 -3.02 -0.73
C ASP A 5 -16.51 -2.38 -1.52
N SER A 6 -16.42 -1.07 -1.76
CA SER A 6 -17.41 -0.31 -2.52
C SER A 6 -17.04 -0.20 -4.01
N ALA A 7 -15.82 -0.61 -4.38
CA ALA A 7 -15.29 -0.42 -5.74
C ALA A 7 -15.79 -1.48 -6.74
N SER A 8 -16.33 -2.61 -6.29
CA SER A 8 -16.80 -3.71 -7.14
C SER A 8 -17.94 -3.35 -8.10
N GLY A 9 -18.68 -2.27 -7.83
CA GLY A 9 -19.74 -1.75 -8.71
C GLY A 9 -19.31 -0.59 -9.62
N SER A 10 -18.00 -0.28 -9.68
CA SER A 10 -17.51 0.88 -10.44
C SER A 10 -17.57 0.63 -11.94
N ASP A 11 -17.87 1.67 -12.71
CA ASP A 11 -17.72 1.63 -14.17
C ASP A 11 -16.24 1.70 -14.55
N TRP A 12 -15.62 0.54 -14.76
CA TRP A 12 -14.21 0.41 -15.14
C TRP A 12 -13.88 1.02 -16.51
N GLN A 13 -14.87 1.28 -17.37
CA GLN A 13 -14.63 1.94 -18.66
C GLN A 13 -14.33 3.43 -18.50
N ALA A 14 -14.75 4.04 -17.39
CA ALA A 14 -14.45 5.43 -17.08
C ALA A 14 -13.01 5.66 -16.57
N TYR A 15 -12.20 4.60 -16.44
CA TYR A 15 -10.87 4.67 -15.86
C TYR A 15 -9.81 3.95 -16.71
N ASP A 16 -8.79 4.71 -17.12
CA ASP A 16 -7.64 4.19 -17.86
C ASP A 16 -6.53 3.65 -16.94
N ARG A 17 -6.58 4.00 -15.66
CA ARG A 17 -5.53 3.67 -14.68
C ARG A 17 -6.11 3.24 -13.35
N VAL A 18 -5.40 2.36 -12.66
CA VAL A 18 -5.80 1.86 -11.34
C VAL A 18 -4.66 1.99 -10.34
N LEU A 19 -4.94 2.60 -9.20
CA LEU A 19 -4.00 2.72 -8.09
C LEU A 19 -4.62 2.09 -6.85
N ILE A 20 -4.01 1.02 -6.34
CA ILE A 20 -4.43 0.37 -5.10
C ILE A 20 -3.48 0.79 -3.98
N ALA A 21 -4.02 1.32 -2.89
CA ALA A 21 -3.25 1.64 -1.69
C ALA A 21 -3.77 0.78 -0.52
N ALA A 22 -2.87 0.04 0.13
CA ALA A 22 -3.26 -0.89 1.19
C ALA A 22 -2.28 -0.84 2.36
N SER A 23 -2.82 -0.83 3.58
CA SER A 23 -2.02 -0.93 4.80
C SER A 23 -1.85 -2.36 5.25
N ILE A 24 -0.67 -2.70 5.75
CA ILE A 24 -0.42 -3.98 6.43
C ILE A 24 -0.82 -3.88 7.90
N ARG A 25 -1.61 -4.84 8.36
CA ARG A 25 -1.94 -5.03 9.77
C ARG A 25 -1.61 -6.46 10.16
N TYR A 26 -0.99 -6.65 11.32
CA TYR A 26 -0.64 -7.99 11.81
C TYR A 26 0.18 -8.83 10.80
N GLY A 27 0.99 -8.18 9.97
CA GLY A 27 1.85 -8.83 8.97
C GLY A 27 1.19 -9.21 7.64
N HIS A 28 -0.10 -8.89 7.45
CA HIS A 28 -0.84 -9.19 6.23
C HIS A 28 -1.62 -7.97 5.71
N TYR A 29 -1.90 -7.96 4.40
CA TYR A 29 -2.92 -7.06 3.85
C TYR A 29 -4.31 -7.58 4.20
N ALA A 30 -5.28 -6.66 4.18
CA ALA A 30 -6.67 -7.02 4.39
C ALA A 30 -7.12 -8.03 3.30
N PRO A 31 -7.83 -9.13 3.65
CA PRO A 31 -8.27 -10.15 2.68
C PRO A 31 -9.03 -9.58 1.46
N GLU A 32 -9.74 -8.48 1.67
CA GLU A 32 -10.50 -7.72 0.68
C GLU A 32 -9.60 -7.24 -0.47
N VAL A 33 -8.34 -6.90 -0.19
CA VAL A 33 -7.35 -6.52 -1.21
C VAL A 33 -7.06 -7.69 -2.14
N ASN A 34 -6.77 -8.87 -1.57
CA ASN A 34 -6.49 -10.07 -2.36
C ASN A 34 -7.73 -10.49 -3.17
N ARG A 35 -8.91 -10.43 -2.57
CA ARG A 35 -10.18 -10.74 -3.23
C ARG A 35 -10.44 -9.80 -4.40
N PHE A 36 -10.30 -8.50 -4.19
CA PHE A 36 -10.52 -7.51 -5.25
C PHE A 36 -9.57 -7.72 -6.43
N ILE A 37 -8.30 -8.02 -6.14
CA ILE A 37 -7.30 -8.35 -7.16
C ILE A 37 -7.72 -9.59 -7.96
N ALA A 38 -8.14 -10.66 -7.29
CA ALA A 38 -8.57 -11.88 -7.96
C ALA A 38 -9.82 -11.64 -8.82
N ASP A 39 -10.81 -10.93 -8.28
CA ASP A 39 -12.10 -10.68 -8.94
C ASP A 39 -11.96 -9.78 -10.17
N HIS A 40 -10.95 -8.89 -10.19
CA HIS A 40 -10.75 -7.90 -11.28
C HIS A 40 -9.42 -8.08 -12.02
N LEU A 41 -8.78 -9.24 -11.91
CA LEU A 41 -7.44 -9.48 -12.43
C LEU A 41 -7.28 -9.11 -13.93
N PRO A 42 -8.18 -9.51 -14.85
CA PRO A 42 -8.04 -9.15 -16.25
C PRO A 42 -8.08 -7.62 -16.49
N LEU A 43 -8.89 -6.90 -15.72
CA LEU A 43 -9.04 -5.45 -15.83
C LEU A 43 -7.82 -4.70 -15.27
N LEU A 44 -7.23 -5.22 -14.19
CA LEU A 44 -6.00 -4.70 -13.60
C LEU A 44 -4.80 -4.91 -14.53
N GLN A 45 -4.73 -6.08 -15.19
CA GLN A 45 -3.65 -6.39 -16.13
C GLN A 45 -3.74 -5.58 -17.43
N SER A 46 -4.95 -5.21 -17.86
CA SER A 46 -5.16 -4.46 -19.11
C SER A 46 -4.99 -2.94 -18.98
N ARG A 47 -4.64 -2.43 -17.79
CA ARG A 47 -4.54 -0.98 -17.49
C ARG A 47 -3.19 -0.65 -16.89
N ALA A 48 -2.81 0.62 -16.99
CA ALA A 48 -1.70 1.14 -16.21
C ALA A 48 -2.05 1.06 -14.72
N SER A 49 -1.18 0.43 -13.93
CA SER A 49 -1.51 -0.03 -12.59
C SER A 49 -0.42 0.31 -11.58
N GLY A 50 -0.82 0.77 -10.40
CA GLY A 50 0.07 1.17 -9.33
C GLY A 50 -0.33 0.54 -8.00
N PHE A 51 0.66 0.30 -7.14
CA PHE A 51 0.43 -0.17 -5.78
C PHE A 51 1.18 0.68 -4.75
N ILE A 52 0.51 1.05 -3.67
CA ILE A 52 1.13 1.69 -2.50
C ILE A 52 0.94 0.78 -1.30
N SER A 53 2.04 0.17 -0.85
CA SER A 53 2.12 -0.58 0.40
C SER A 53 2.38 0.38 1.55
N VAL A 54 1.51 0.37 2.55
CA VAL A 54 1.68 1.21 3.75
C VAL A 54 1.98 0.35 4.97
N ASN A 55 3.17 0.50 5.56
CA ASN A 55 3.52 -0.20 6.79
C ASN A 55 4.61 0.51 7.60
N LEU A 56 4.49 0.47 8.94
CA LEU A 56 5.36 1.20 9.87
C LEU A 56 6.84 0.80 9.84
N THR A 57 7.18 -0.35 9.25
CA THR A 57 8.58 -0.78 9.13
C THR A 57 9.31 -0.06 8.00
N ALA A 58 8.57 0.46 7.01
CA ALA A 58 9.09 1.24 5.90
C ALA A 58 9.66 2.61 6.30
N ARG A 59 9.57 3.01 7.57
CA ARG A 59 10.29 4.19 8.06
C ARG A 59 11.82 3.99 8.05
N LYS A 60 12.27 2.74 8.00
CA LYS A 60 13.70 2.43 7.89
C LYS A 60 14.10 2.38 6.42
N ALA A 61 15.23 3.00 6.10
CA ALA A 61 15.78 3.05 4.74
C ALA A 61 16.11 1.66 4.17
N ASP A 62 16.35 0.65 5.02
CA ASP A 62 16.59 -0.74 4.59
C ASP A 62 15.29 -1.54 4.39
N LYS A 63 14.10 -0.91 4.47
CA LYS A 63 12.78 -1.58 4.40
C LYS A 63 11.72 -0.77 3.65
N ASN A 64 12.13 0.23 2.89
CA ASN A 64 11.24 1.21 2.24
C ASN A 64 11.11 1.00 0.72
N THR A 65 11.54 -0.14 0.19
CA THR A 65 11.36 -0.51 -1.22
C THR A 65 10.61 -1.83 -1.35
N PRO A 66 9.98 -2.14 -2.51
CA PRO A 66 9.31 -3.41 -2.74
C PRO A 66 10.23 -4.62 -2.54
N GLU A 67 11.51 -4.48 -2.90
CA GLU A 67 12.52 -5.53 -2.80
C GLU A 67 13.02 -5.68 -1.38
N THR A 68 13.07 -4.62 -0.57
CA THR A 68 13.61 -4.68 0.80
C THR A 68 12.54 -4.95 1.85
N ASN A 69 11.29 -4.57 1.58
CA ASN A 69 10.16 -4.78 2.47
C ASN A 69 9.61 -6.20 2.34
N VAL A 70 9.92 -7.07 3.32
CA VAL A 70 9.54 -8.49 3.31
C VAL A 70 8.05 -8.73 3.07
N TYR A 71 7.17 -7.90 3.65
CA TYR A 71 5.72 -8.07 3.49
C TYR A 71 5.25 -7.71 2.08
N THR A 72 5.77 -6.61 1.54
CA THR A 72 5.44 -6.17 0.18
C THR A 72 5.99 -7.15 -0.83
N ARG A 73 7.25 -7.57 -0.68
CA ARG A 73 7.89 -8.59 -1.53
C ARG A 73 7.07 -9.87 -1.58
N LYS A 74 6.74 -10.45 -0.42
CA LYS A 74 5.94 -11.67 -0.32
C LYS A 74 4.57 -11.54 -0.98
N PHE A 75 3.91 -10.40 -0.80
CA PHE A 75 2.63 -10.14 -1.44
C PHE A 75 2.75 -10.08 -2.96
N LEU A 76 3.75 -9.38 -3.49
CA LEU A 76 3.98 -9.29 -4.94
C LEU A 76 4.37 -10.64 -5.54
N GLU A 77 5.15 -11.46 -4.82
CA GLU A 77 5.52 -12.82 -5.23
C GLU A 77 4.33 -13.79 -5.25
N GLN A 78 3.34 -13.60 -4.38
CA GLN A 78 2.18 -14.49 -4.23
C GLN A 78 0.94 -14.01 -4.98
N SER A 79 0.88 -12.72 -5.32
CA SER A 79 -0.23 -12.08 -6.00
C SER A 79 -0.28 -12.51 -7.48
N PRO A 80 -1.46 -12.82 -8.04
CA PRO A 80 -1.60 -13.04 -9.48
C PRO A 80 -1.48 -11.74 -10.29
N TRP A 81 -1.48 -10.59 -9.63
CA TRP A 81 -1.32 -9.26 -10.20
C TRP A 81 0.02 -8.65 -9.81
N THR A 82 0.75 -8.19 -10.83
CA THR A 82 1.97 -7.38 -10.67
C THR A 82 1.67 -5.94 -11.13
N PRO A 83 1.74 -4.94 -10.24
CA PRO A 83 1.58 -3.54 -10.61
C PRO A 83 2.76 -3.06 -11.44
N ASP A 84 2.54 -2.05 -12.29
CA ASP A 84 3.61 -1.44 -13.10
C ASP A 84 4.56 -0.59 -12.26
N ARG A 85 4.05 -0.02 -11.18
CA ARG A 85 4.82 0.72 -10.17
C ARG A 85 4.36 0.36 -8.78
N CYS A 86 5.32 0.20 -7.87
CA CYS A 86 5.06 -0.10 -6.47
C CYS A 86 5.84 0.85 -5.57
N LEU A 87 5.15 1.49 -4.63
CA LEU A 87 5.72 2.33 -3.58
C LEU A 87 5.54 1.65 -2.22
N VAL A 88 6.54 1.75 -1.35
CA VAL A 88 6.42 1.34 0.05
C VAL A 88 6.57 2.57 0.95
N ALA A 89 5.49 2.96 1.61
CA ALA A 89 5.44 4.13 2.47
C ALA A 89 5.23 3.74 3.94
N ALA A 90 5.79 4.52 4.85
CA ALA A 90 5.66 4.28 6.29
C ALA A 90 4.26 4.63 6.83
N GLY A 91 3.60 5.62 6.21
CA GLY A 91 2.32 6.14 6.65
C GLY A 91 2.42 6.95 7.94
N ALA A 92 1.26 7.21 8.54
CA ALA A 92 1.15 7.91 9.81
C ALA A 92 0.82 6.95 10.96
N LEU A 93 1.47 7.15 12.09
CA LEU A 93 1.18 6.47 13.34
C LEU A 93 0.27 7.34 14.20
N ARG A 94 -1.02 6.99 14.25
CA ARG A 94 -2.05 7.77 14.95
C ARG A 94 -2.43 7.11 16.28
N TYR A 95 -1.47 7.01 17.22
CA TYR A 95 -1.66 6.23 18.45
C TYR A 95 -2.96 6.49 19.20
N PRO A 96 -3.41 7.74 19.43
CA PRO A 96 -4.61 8.02 20.22
C PRO A 96 -5.86 7.30 19.70
N ARG A 97 -5.94 7.07 18.38
CA ARG A 97 -7.08 6.46 17.68
C ARG A 97 -7.13 4.95 17.77
N TYR A 98 -6.05 4.30 18.21
CA TYR A 98 -5.96 2.84 18.24
C TYR A 98 -6.47 2.23 19.54
N GLY A 99 -6.96 1.00 19.47
CA GLY A 99 -7.34 0.20 20.62
C GLY A 99 -6.14 -0.16 21.49
N TRP A 100 -6.39 -0.65 22.71
CA TRP A 100 -5.32 -0.99 23.65
C TRP A 100 -4.38 -2.08 23.09
N LEU A 101 -4.93 -3.11 22.45
CA LEU A 101 -4.16 -4.21 21.85
C LEU A 101 -3.25 -3.72 20.73
N ASP A 102 -3.80 -2.95 19.78
CA ASP A 102 -3.04 -2.33 18.69
C ASP A 102 -1.89 -1.47 19.23
N LYS A 103 -2.16 -0.64 20.26
CA LYS A 103 -1.14 0.19 20.91
C LYS A 103 0.01 -0.65 21.45
N GLN A 104 -0.26 -1.73 22.18
CA GLN A 104 0.82 -2.57 22.73
C GLN A 104 1.63 -3.26 21.64
N MET A 105 0.96 -3.77 20.60
CA MET A 105 1.65 -4.41 19.48
C MET A 105 2.53 -3.41 18.73
N ILE A 106 2.01 -2.24 18.39
CA ILE A 106 2.78 -1.23 17.69
C ILE A 106 3.96 -0.78 18.54
N ARG A 107 3.78 -0.58 19.86
CA ARG A 107 4.89 -0.28 20.78
C ARG A 107 5.97 -1.36 20.77
N LEU A 108 5.60 -2.64 20.72
CA LEU A 108 6.58 -3.72 20.61
C LEU A 108 7.40 -3.61 19.32
N ILE A 109 6.73 -3.44 18.18
CA ILE A 109 7.38 -3.24 16.89
C ILE A 109 8.30 -2.03 16.97
N MET A 110 7.82 -0.89 17.48
CA MET A 110 8.58 0.34 17.61
C MET A 110 9.80 0.17 18.52
N LYS A 111 9.68 -0.52 19.65
CA LYS A 111 10.84 -0.85 20.50
C LYS A 111 11.89 -1.67 19.74
N MET A 112 11.47 -2.74 19.07
CA MET A 112 12.38 -3.61 18.31
C MET A 112 13.03 -2.90 17.12
N THR A 113 12.34 -1.92 16.55
CA THR A 113 12.78 -1.22 15.35
C THR A 113 13.36 0.17 15.65
N GLY A 114 13.43 0.61 16.90
CA GLY A 114 13.93 1.94 17.30
C GLY A 114 13.02 3.08 16.86
N GLY A 115 11.73 2.98 17.13
CA GLY A 115 10.71 3.97 16.77
C GLY A 115 9.98 4.53 17.99
N GLU A 116 9.00 5.39 17.73
CA GLU A 116 8.29 6.15 18.76
C GLU A 116 7.31 5.27 19.54
N THR A 117 7.30 5.41 20.87
CA THR A 117 6.48 4.56 21.77
C THR A 117 5.52 5.33 22.66
N ASP A 118 5.52 6.66 22.58
CA ASP A 118 4.59 7.52 23.29
C ASP A 118 3.21 7.46 22.62
N THR A 119 2.28 6.77 23.27
CA THR A 119 0.94 6.50 22.73
C THR A 119 -0.02 7.69 22.81
N SER A 120 0.41 8.81 23.39
CA SER A 120 -0.40 10.04 23.46
C SER A 120 -0.31 10.89 22.20
N LYS A 121 0.66 10.59 21.32
CA LYS A 121 1.01 11.43 20.16
C LYS A 121 0.69 10.77 18.83
N GLU A 122 0.58 11.61 17.82
CA GLU A 122 0.54 11.20 16.43
C GLU A 122 1.88 11.51 15.77
N TYR A 123 2.36 10.60 14.92
CA TYR A 123 3.62 10.74 14.21
C TYR A 123 3.40 10.55 12.71
N GLU A 124 3.97 11.42 11.90
CA GLU A 124 3.94 11.30 10.44
C GLU A 124 5.30 10.78 9.98
N TYR A 125 5.30 9.62 9.32
CA TYR A 125 6.51 9.05 8.73
C TYR A 125 6.45 9.01 7.20
N THR A 126 5.34 9.46 6.61
CA THR A 126 5.19 9.49 5.16
C THR A 126 6.17 10.49 4.57
N ASP A 127 7.05 10.01 3.70
CA ASP A 127 7.80 10.87 2.80
C ASP A 127 6.85 11.35 1.69
N TRP A 128 6.27 12.53 1.90
CA TRP A 128 5.33 13.11 0.94
C TRP A 128 6.00 13.53 -0.37
N GLN A 129 7.31 13.78 -0.36
CA GLN A 129 8.04 14.06 -1.58
C GLN A 129 8.12 12.79 -2.44
N GLN A 130 8.47 11.66 -1.83
CA GLN A 130 8.49 10.35 -2.51
C GLN A 130 7.10 9.97 -3.05
N VAL A 131 6.03 10.21 -2.28
CA VAL A 131 4.64 9.98 -2.75
C VAL A 131 4.32 10.86 -3.96
N ALA A 132 4.73 12.13 -3.94
CA ALA A 132 4.51 13.05 -5.05
C ALA A 132 5.29 12.64 -6.31
N GLU A 133 6.54 12.19 -6.15
CA GLU A 133 7.36 11.65 -7.25
C GLU A 133 6.73 10.41 -7.86
N PHE A 134 6.35 9.43 -7.02
CA PHE A 134 5.61 8.24 -7.46
C PHE A 134 4.33 8.60 -8.22
N ALA A 135 3.55 9.58 -7.73
CA ALA A 135 2.33 9.98 -8.41
C ALA A 135 2.59 10.58 -9.81
N ARG A 136 3.66 11.37 -9.96
CA ARG A 136 4.07 11.91 -11.27
C ARG A 136 4.48 10.79 -12.22
N GLU A 137 5.29 9.85 -11.75
CA GLU A 137 5.70 8.69 -12.56
C GLU A 137 4.51 7.81 -12.95
N PHE A 138 3.59 7.57 -12.01
CA PHE A 138 2.40 6.75 -12.24
C PHE A 138 1.50 7.30 -13.35
N VAL A 139 1.33 8.63 -13.42
CA VAL A 139 0.54 9.29 -14.48
C VAL A 139 1.24 9.22 -15.84
N GLN A 140 2.57 9.05 -15.86
CA GLN A 140 3.34 8.94 -17.10
C GLN A 140 3.40 7.52 -17.68
N ILE A 141 2.93 6.50 -16.96
CA ILE A 141 2.92 5.12 -17.47
C ILE A 141 2.06 5.08 -18.74
N THR A 142 2.60 4.57 -19.86
CA THR A 142 1.83 4.45 -21.10
C THR A 142 0.68 3.47 -20.91
N ASP A 143 -0.48 3.80 -21.46
CA ASP A 143 -1.65 2.94 -21.33
C ASP A 143 -1.46 1.62 -22.08
N LYS A 144 -1.84 0.51 -21.42
CA LYS A 144 -1.69 -0.85 -21.96
C LYS A 144 -2.79 -1.18 -22.98
N SER A 145 -3.85 -0.37 -23.02
CA SER A 145 -4.96 -0.49 -23.97
C SER A 145 -4.53 -0.36 -25.43
N LEU A 146 -3.37 0.26 -25.70
CA LEU A 146 -2.83 0.52 -27.04
C LEU A 146 -2.10 -0.66 -27.69
N TYR A 147 -1.93 -1.79 -26.98
CA TYR A 147 -1.24 -2.98 -27.48
C TYR A 147 -2.19 -4.16 -27.76
N LYS A 148 -3.48 -3.88 -27.96
CA LYS A 148 -4.50 -4.87 -28.31
C LYS A 148 -4.77 -4.92 -29.81
#